data_AF-A0A316BB36-F1
#
_entry.id   AF-A0A316BB36-F1
#
_cell.length_a   1.000
_cell.length_b   1.000
_cell.length_c   1.000
_cell.angle_alpha   90.00
_cell.angle_beta   90.00
_cell.angle_gamma   90.00
#
_symmetry.space_group_name_H-M   'P 1'
#
loop_
_entity.id
_entity.type
_entity.pdbx_description
1 polymer ?
#
loop_
_entity_poly.entity_id
_entity_poly.type
_entity_poly.pdbx_seq_one_letter_code
_entity_poly.pdbx_strand_id
1 'polypeptide(L)'
;MKKTRMAAVLLCGAILLSGCANKRDLKKQGKYQLPEEAPMYDSYYDSDFGEMTIDWNGRPYTLFGWRSETVPEESISECIGYVDHNEDRRIYLLSDDPDHNYLMVSNLNSIRGDWCFYRAQNTVGKDIFTPDFIESNGFGIWGSSGCHSSDKKEPAKIALKINCDDIKCVNCYVMVNHKVALGPTAKLPSGKLIRKGDFVYMEIKEEQLSGKIPEDEPFSIEVTFKVVDANGDEQDVYGSFTHDMMFGSYLYYLEINKEVTYYLNNCI
;
A
#
# COMPACT_ATOMS: atom_id res chain seq x y z
N MET A 1 57.18 -5.97 28.52
CA MET A 1 56.34 -6.42 27.39
C MET A 1 55.14 -7.33 27.76
N LYS A 2 55.08 -8.00 28.93
CA LYS A 2 53.92 -8.85 29.29
C LYS A 2 52.67 -8.10 29.78
N LYS A 3 52.82 -6.93 30.42
CA LYS A 3 51.70 -6.16 31.00
C LYS A 3 50.85 -5.40 29.97
N THR A 4 51.44 -4.97 28.85
CA THR A 4 50.72 -4.25 27.79
C THR A 4 49.84 -5.15 26.92
N ARG A 5 50.22 -6.42 26.73
CA ARG A 5 49.40 -7.40 26.00
C ARG A 5 48.13 -7.80 26.76
N MET A 6 48.17 -7.82 28.10
CA MET A 6 47.02 -8.19 28.93
C MET A 6 45.95 -7.07 28.97
N ALA A 7 46.37 -5.80 28.95
CA ALA A 7 45.46 -4.67 28.87
C ALA A 7 44.71 -4.60 27.53
N ALA A 8 45.38 -4.91 26.41
CA ALA A 8 44.76 -4.92 25.09
C ALA A 8 43.68 -6.03 24.95
N VAL A 9 43.91 -7.21 25.54
CA VAL A 9 42.92 -8.30 25.52
C VAL A 9 41.69 -7.97 26.38
N LEU A 10 41.88 -7.33 27.54
CA LEU A 10 40.77 -6.87 28.39
C LEU A 10 39.96 -5.75 27.72
N LEU A 11 40.61 -4.83 27.02
CA LEU A 11 39.92 -3.74 26.31
C LEU A 11 39.11 -4.25 25.11
N CYS A 12 39.65 -5.19 24.33
CA CYS A 12 38.91 -5.82 23.23
C CYS A 12 37.75 -6.70 23.76
N GLY A 13 37.92 -7.38 24.90
CA GLY A 13 36.85 -8.15 25.54
C GLY A 13 35.70 -7.29 26.05
N ALA A 14 36.00 -6.10 26.59
CA ALA A 14 34.98 -5.16 27.07
C ALA A 14 34.16 -4.53 25.92
N ILE A 15 34.79 -4.24 24.79
CA ILE A 15 34.12 -3.69 23.60
C ILE A 15 33.21 -4.74 22.92
N LEU A 16 33.56 -6.02 23.00
CA LEU A 16 32.71 -7.11 22.48
C LEU A 16 31.48 -7.38 23.37
N LEU A 17 31.51 -7.00 24.65
CA LEU A 17 30.38 -7.15 25.58
C LEU A 17 29.45 -5.92 25.64
N SER A 18 29.89 -4.75 25.18
CA SER A 18 29.06 -3.53 25.14
C SER A 18 28.10 -3.45 23.95
N GLY A 19 28.17 -4.38 22.99
CA GLY A 19 27.29 -4.42 21.82
C GLY A 19 25.93 -5.10 22.03
N CYS A 20 25.71 -5.73 23.19
CA CYS A 20 24.42 -6.31 23.58
C CYS A 20 23.65 -5.34 24.50
N ALA A 21 23.46 -4.10 24.07
CA ALA A 21 22.49 -3.23 24.72
C ALA A 21 21.10 -3.91 24.66
N ASN A 22 20.48 -4.03 25.83
CA ASN A 22 19.42 -4.96 26.14
C ASN A 22 18.13 -4.75 25.33
N LYS A 23 17.80 -5.67 24.42
CA LYS A 23 16.41 -5.83 23.89
C LYS A 23 15.35 -5.98 25.00
N ARG A 24 15.76 -6.35 26.23
CA ARG A 24 14.89 -6.38 27.41
C ARG A 24 14.33 -5.00 27.81
N ASP A 25 14.97 -3.89 27.43
CA ASP A 25 14.47 -2.55 27.77
C ASP A 25 13.38 -2.06 26.80
N LEU A 26 13.31 -2.57 25.56
CA LEU A 26 12.23 -2.25 24.61
C LEU A 26 10.85 -2.59 25.20
N LYS A 27 10.74 -3.70 25.96
CA LYS A 27 9.47 -4.11 26.59
C LYS A 27 8.90 -3.09 27.57
N LYS A 28 9.72 -2.16 28.07
CA LYS A 28 9.40 -1.21 29.16
C LYS A 28 9.38 0.25 28.70
N GLN A 29 9.50 0.51 27.41
CA GLN A 29 9.63 1.87 26.89
C GLN A 29 8.49 2.22 25.94
N GLY A 30 7.82 3.33 26.26
CA GLY A 30 6.90 4.03 25.37
C GLY A 30 5.85 3.12 24.72
N LYS A 31 5.75 3.22 23.39
CA LYS A 31 4.73 2.57 22.57
C LYS A 31 4.79 1.05 22.54
N TYR A 32 5.91 0.47 23.00
CA TYR A 32 6.07 -0.97 23.05
C TYR A 32 5.43 -1.59 24.29
N GLN A 33 5.15 -0.82 25.35
CA GLN A 33 4.61 -1.34 26.59
C GLN A 33 3.22 -1.95 26.40
N LEU A 34 2.97 -3.11 27.03
CA LEU A 34 1.62 -3.67 27.08
C LEU A 34 0.70 -2.75 27.89
N PRO A 35 -0.55 -2.54 27.45
CA PRO A 35 -1.54 -1.87 28.28
C PRO A 35 -1.74 -2.59 29.61
N GLU A 36 -2.13 -1.86 30.66
CA GLU A 36 -2.30 -2.41 32.02
C GLU A 36 -3.30 -3.57 32.05
N GLU A 37 -4.36 -3.48 31.23
CA GLU A 37 -5.35 -4.53 31.01
C GLU A 37 -5.25 -5.06 29.57
N ALA A 38 -4.05 -5.48 29.16
CA ALA A 38 -3.83 -5.92 27.78
C ALA A 38 -4.73 -7.09 27.39
N PRO A 39 -5.59 -6.94 26.36
CA PRO A 39 -6.38 -8.03 25.85
C PRO A 39 -5.49 -9.05 25.13
N MET A 40 -5.94 -10.30 25.19
CA MET A 40 -5.35 -11.43 24.49
C MET A 40 -6.19 -11.71 23.25
N TYR A 41 -5.52 -11.93 22.12
CA TYR A 41 -6.14 -12.32 20.86
C TYR A 41 -5.67 -13.71 20.45
N ASP A 42 -6.60 -14.58 20.10
CA ASP A 42 -6.29 -15.86 19.51
C ASP A 42 -6.08 -15.69 18.00
N SER A 43 -5.05 -16.32 17.47
CA SER A 43 -4.92 -16.53 16.04
C SER A 43 -5.49 -17.89 15.64
N TYR A 44 -6.17 -17.94 14.50
CA TYR A 44 -6.74 -19.16 13.96
C TYR A 44 -6.40 -19.28 12.47
N TYR A 45 -6.39 -20.51 11.97
CA TYR A 45 -6.22 -20.76 10.55
C TYR A 45 -7.56 -20.55 9.84
N ASP A 46 -7.61 -19.60 8.92
CA ASP A 46 -8.77 -19.35 8.08
C ASP A 46 -8.62 -20.17 6.79
N SER A 47 -9.49 -21.16 6.60
CA SER A 47 -9.43 -22.05 5.43
C SER A 47 -9.78 -21.37 4.12
N ASP A 48 -10.60 -20.31 4.15
CA ASP A 48 -11.01 -19.59 2.94
C ASP A 48 -9.85 -18.74 2.40
N PHE A 49 -9.01 -18.24 3.31
CA PHE A 49 -7.81 -17.47 2.98
C PHE A 49 -6.54 -18.32 2.92
N GLY A 50 -6.56 -19.52 3.50
CA GLY A 50 -5.42 -20.41 3.58
C GLY A 50 -4.30 -19.92 4.50
N GLU A 51 -4.59 -19.00 5.42
CA GLU A 51 -3.60 -18.25 6.21
C GLU A 51 -4.05 -18.02 7.65
N MET A 52 -3.11 -17.62 8.52
CA MET A 52 -3.40 -17.25 9.89
C MET A 52 -4.17 -15.92 9.96
N THR A 53 -5.20 -15.86 10.79
CA THR A 53 -6.10 -14.73 10.97
C THR A 53 -6.26 -14.39 12.45
N ILE A 54 -6.45 -13.10 12.74
CA ILE A 54 -6.68 -12.53 14.06
C ILE A 54 -7.93 -11.66 13.99
N ASP A 55 -8.85 -11.81 14.93
CA ASP A 55 -10.01 -10.93 15.07
C ASP A 55 -9.72 -9.78 16.03
N TRP A 56 -9.85 -8.54 15.55
CA TRP A 56 -9.75 -7.34 16.38
C TRP A 56 -10.98 -6.45 16.15
N ASN A 57 -11.68 -6.09 17.24
CA ASN A 57 -12.91 -5.28 17.19
C ASN A 57 -13.98 -5.82 16.22
N GLY A 58 -14.10 -7.15 16.11
CA GLY A 58 -15.06 -7.80 15.22
C GLY A 58 -14.70 -7.70 13.73
N ARG A 59 -13.46 -7.31 13.41
CA ARG A 59 -12.91 -7.26 12.06
C ARG A 59 -11.79 -8.32 11.95
N PRO A 60 -11.90 -9.27 11.00
CA PRO A 60 -10.87 -10.28 10.79
C PRO A 60 -9.70 -9.70 9.99
N TYR A 61 -8.48 -10.02 10.43
CA TYR A 61 -7.22 -9.62 9.81
C TYR A 61 -6.40 -10.84 9.47
N THR A 62 -6.01 -11.00 8.21
CA THR A 62 -5.28 -12.18 7.72
C THR A 62 -3.84 -11.82 7.40
N LEU A 63 -2.91 -12.73 7.64
CA LEU A 63 -1.50 -12.55 7.34
C LEU A 63 -1.32 -12.06 5.88
N PHE A 64 -0.73 -10.89 5.75
CA PHE A 64 -0.59 -10.19 4.48
C PHE A 64 0.86 -10.14 4.00
N GLY A 65 1.78 -9.89 4.93
CA GLY A 65 3.13 -9.54 4.55
C GLY A 65 4.12 -9.50 5.70
N TRP A 66 5.34 -9.17 5.33
CA TRP A 66 6.48 -9.06 6.23
C TRP A 66 7.09 -7.68 6.14
N ARG A 67 8.06 -7.43 6.99
CA ARG A 67 8.80 -6.18 6.99
C ARG A 67 9.82 -6.15 5.84
N SER A 68 9.71 -5.17 4.92
CA SER A 68 10.69 -4.89 3.85
C SER A 68 11.95 -4.19 4.38
N GLU A 69 11.75 -3.16 5.20
CA GLU A 69 12.82 -2.28 5.71
C GLU A 69 12.74 -2.09 7.25
N THR A 70 13.49 -1.17 7.84
CA THR A 70 13.29 -0.91 9.28
C THR A 70 11.99 -0.13 9.46
N VAL A 71 11.05 -0.64 10.26
CA VAL A 71 9.83 0.10 10.59
C VAL A 71 10.21 1.31 11.48
N PRO A 72 9.87 2.53 11.08
CA PRO A 72 10.13 3.71 11.89
C PRO A 72 9.37 3.64 13.23
N GLU A 73 9.95 4.16 14.30
CA GLU A 73 9.31 4.12 15.63
C GLU A 73 8.06 5.03 15.69
N GLU A 74 8.06 6.10 14.89
CA GLU A 74 6.95 7.00 14.67
C GLU A 74 5.75 6.31 14.01
N SER A 75 6.00 5.34 13.13
CA SER A 75 4.99 4.57 12.38
C SER A 75 4.21 3.58 13.25
N ILE A 76 4.71 3.28 14.45
CA ILE A 76 3.98 2.48 15.45
C ILE A 76 3.13 3.46 16.26
N SER A 77 1.83 3.21 16.38
CA SER A 77 0.93 4.08 17.16
C SER A 77 0.87 3.62 18.62
N GLU A 78 0.23 2.47 18.86
CA GLU A 78 0.03 1.91 20.20
C GLU A 78 0.01 0.38 20.19
N CYS A 79 0.35 -0.22 21.34
CA CYS A 79 0.20 -1.65 21.58
C CYS A 79 -1.22 -1.93 22.06
N ILE A 80 -1.96 -2.75 21.31
CA ILE A 80 -3.36 -3.07 21.62
C ILE A 80 -3.54 -4.42 22.31
N GLY A 81 -2.47 -5.17 22.55
CA GLY A 81 -2.51 -6.45 23.24
C GLY A 81 -1.47 -7.45 22.74
N TYR A 82 -1.76 -8.74 22.93
CA TYR A 82 -0.84 -9.83 22.59
C TYR A 82 -1.56 -11.06 22.00
N VAL A 83 -0.81 -11.95 21.36
CA VAL A 83 -1.34 -13.07 20.56
C VAL A 83 -0.97 -14.43 21.14
N ASP A 84 -1.89 -15.39 21.07
CA ASP A 84 -1.70 -16.81 21.41
C ASP A 84 -1.05 -17.04 22.79
N HIS A 85 -1.57 -16.36 23.82
CA HIS A 85 -1.05 -16.43 25.20
C HIS A 85 0.43 -16.07 25.36
N ASN A 86 1.02 -15.33 24.41
CA ASN A 86 2.42 -14.93 24.44
C ASN A 86 2.55 -13.41 24.49
N GLU A 87 2.76 -12.85 25.69
CA GLU A 87 2.96 -11.41 25.94
C GLU A 87 4.13 -10.77 25.17
N ASP A 88 5.02 -11.59 24.61
CA ASP A 88 6.12 -11.14 23.77
C ASP A 88 5.76 -11.08 22.28
N ARG A 89 4.65 -11.70 21.85
CA ARG A 89 4.01 -11.47 20.56
C ARG A 89 2.93 -10.41 20.72
N ARG A 90 3.31 -9.17 20.47
CA ARG A 90 2.45 -8.00 20.65
C ARG A 90 1.81 -7.58 19.33
N ILE A 91 0.56 -7.13 19.41
CA ILE A 91 -0.13 -6.46 18.30
C ILE A 91 -0.04 -4.95 18.49
N TYR A 92 0.19 -4.25 17.39
CA TYR A 92 0.23 -2.80 17.33
C TYR A 92 -0.63 -2.26 16.21
N LEU A 93 -1.18 -1.07 16.45
CA LEU A 93 -1.70 -0.19 15.41
C LEU A 93 -0.56 0.62 14.79
N LEU A 94 -0.75 1.04 13.55
CA LEU A 94 0.20 1.87 12.82
C LEU A 94 -0.30 3.31 12.74
N SER A 95 0.62 4.26 12.91
CA SER A 95 0.33 5.70 12.78
C SER A 95 0.05 6.09 11.33
N ASP A 96 0.67 5.38 10.37
CA ASP A 96 0.52 5.62 8.94
C ASP A 96 -0.73 4.95 8.34
N ASP A 97 -1.57 4.32 9.17
CA ASP A 97 -2.79 3.62 8.76
C ASP A 97 -3.98 4.01 9.66
N PRO A 98 -4.57 5.20 9.43
CA PRO A 98 -5.64 5.74 10.27
C PRO A 98 -6.93 4.91 10.23
N ASP A 99 -7.16 4.17 9.14
CA ASP A 99 -8.31 3.27 8.95
C ASP A 99 -8.10 1.88 9.58
N HIS A 100 -6.92 1.66 10.17
CA HIS A 100 -6.51 0.40 10.79
C HIS A 100 -6.75 -0.80 9.87
N ASN A 101 -6.39 -0.67 8.59
CA ASN A 101 -6.43 -1.75 7.63
C ASN A 101 -5.34 -2.80 7.88
N TYR A 102 -4.30 -2.45 8.63
CA TYR A 102 -3.17 -3.29 8.98
C TYR A 102 -2.99 -3.37 10.50
N LEU A 103 -2.68 -4.59 10.95
CA LEU A 103 -2.16 -4.84 12.28
C LEU A 103 -0.72 -5.32 12.15
N MET A 104 0.16 -4.77 12.99
CA MET A 104 1.53 -5.25 13.09
C MET A 104 1.64 -6.22 14.26
N VAL A 105 2.10 -7.44 14.00
CA VAL A 105 2.46 -8.41 15.04
C VAL A 105 3.97 -8.48 15.13
N SER A 106 4.53 -8.21 16.31
CA SER A 106 5.96 -8.28 16.56
C SER A 106 6.29 -9.21 17.71
N ASN A 107 7.28 -10.09 17.51
CA ASN A 107 7.87 -10.86 18.59
C ASN A 107 9.08 -10.12 19.20
N LEU A 108 8.89 -9.52 20.38
CA LEU A 108 9.91 -8.74 21.07
C LEU A 108 11.10 -9.59 21.58
N ASN A 109 10.93 -10.90 21.72
CA ASN A 109 12.03 -11.81 22.05
C ASN A 109 12.84 -12.23 20.83
N SER A 110 12.38 -11.95 19.61
CA SER A 110 13.10 -12.34 18.41
C SER A 110 14.38 -11.53 18.23
N ILE A 111 15.49 -12.23 17.96
CA ILE A 111 16.77 -11.60 17.65
C ILE A 111 16.69 -10.88 16.29
N ARG A 112 15.87 -11.37 15.35
CA ARG A 112 15.69 -10.78 14.02
C ARG A 112 14.62 -9.69 13.98
N GLY A 113 13.78 -9.63 15.01
CA GLY A 113 12.59 -8.80 15.00
C GLY A 113 11.63 -9.35 13.96
N ASP A 114 10.96 -10.45 14.30
CA ASP A 114 9.95 -11.08 13.44
C ASP A 114 8.69 -10.23 13.51
N TRP A 115 8.56 -9.37 12.51
CA TRP A 115 7.45 -8.44 12.37
C TRP A 115 6.67 -8.91 11.15
N CYS A 116 5.41 -9.26 11.36
CA CYS A 116 4.49 -9.55 10.28
C CYS A 116 3.31 -8.61 10.34
N PHE A 117 2.70 -8.42 9.19
CA PHE A 117 1.56 -7.54 9.01
C PHE A 117 0.36 -8.36 8.59
N TYR A 118 -0.75 -8.13 9.27
CA TYR A 118 -2.04 -8.69 8.95
C TYR A 118 -2.88 -7.59 8.32
N ARG A 119 -3.63 -7.91 7.27
CA ARG A 119 -4.50 -6.98 6.57
C ARG A 119 -5.96 -7.37 6.77
N ALA A 120 -6.82 -6.39 6.98
CA ALA A 120 -8.24 -6.63 7.21
C ALA A 120 -8.90 -7.28 6.00
N GLN A 121 -9.64 -8.37 6.20
CA GLN A 121 -10.26 -9.14 5.11
C GLN A 121 -11.34 -8.36 4.34
N ASN A 122 -12.00 -7.37 4.97
CA ASN A 122 -12.94 -6.50 4.27
C ASN A 122 -12.29 -5.55 3.24
N THR A 123 -10.96 -5.61 3.10
CA THR A 123 -10.17 -4.91 2.08
C THR A 123 -9.70 -5.83 0.94
N VAL A 124 -10.13 -7.09 0.92
CA VAL A 124 -9.90 -8.01 -0.20
C VAL A 124 -10.41 -7.40 -1.49
N GLY A 125 -9.61 -7.52 -2.55
CA GLY A 125 -9.89 -6.95 -3.87
C GLY A 125 -9.87 -5.43 -3.93
N LYS A 126 -9.52 -4.73 -2.84
CA LYS A 126 -9.44 -3.26 -2.79
C LYS A 126 -7.99 -2.79 -2.87
N ASP A 127 -7.78 -1.68 -3.56
CA ASP A 127 -6.48 -1.00 -3.58
C ASP A 127 -6.45 0.04 -2.46
N ILE A 128 -5.74 -0.30 -1.38
CA ILE A 128 -5.58 0.57 -0.21
C ILE A 128 -4.12 0.98 -0.05
N PHE A 129 -3.89 2.10 0.63
CA PHE A 129 -2.54 2.51 1.02
C PHE A 129 -1.84 1.40 1.80
N THR A 130 -0.58 1.13 1.47
CA THR A 130 0.26 0.16 2.18
C THR A 130 1.53 0.88 2.62
N PRO A 131 1.82 0.99 3.93
CA PRO A 131 3.06 1.59 4.38
C PRO A 131 4.31 0.95 3.76
N ASP A 132 5.34 1.76 3.51
CA ASP A 132 6.58 1.39 2.78
C ASP A 132 7.44 0.31 3.42
N PHE A 133 7.33 0.20 4.73
CA PHE A 133 7.94 -0.86 5.51
C PHE A 133 7.17 -2.20 5.48
N ILE A 134 6.07 -2.31 4.74
CA ILE A 134 5.28 -3.54 4.58
C ILE A 134 5.48 -4.14 3.17
N GLU A 135 6.14 -5.29 3.12
CA GLU A 135 6.27 -6.13 1.94
C GLU A 135 5.11 -7.13 1.85
N SER A 136 4.32 -7.08 0.79
CA SER A 136 3.26 -8.06 0.55
C SER A 136 3.83 -9.45 0.26
N ASN A 137 3.14 -10.51 0.72
CA ASN A 137 3.40 -11.89 0.31
C ASN A 137 3.09 -12.16 -1.17
N GLY A 138 2.52 -11.19 -1.89
CA GLY A 138 2.24 -11.27 -3.33
C GLY A 138 0.95 -12.02 -3.68
N PHE A 139 0.06 -12.23 -2.71
CA PHE A 139 -1.24 -12.86 -2.99
C PHE A 139 -2.17 -11.90 -3.73
N GLY A 140 -2.54 -12.27 -4.96
CA GLY A 140 -3.37 -11.43 -5.85
C GLY A 140 -4.78 -11.12 -5.34
N ILE A 141 -5.24 -11.80 -4.28
CA ILE A 141 -6.53 -11.51 -3.63
C ILE A 141 -6.58 -10.13 -2.97
N TRP A 142 -5.42 -9.52 -2.70
CA TRP A 142 -5.32 -8.24 -1.98
C TRP A 142 -5.29 -7.02 -2.91
N GLY A 143 -5.66 -7.16 -4.19
CA GLY A 143 -5.58 -6.09 -5.18
C GLY A 143 -4.14 -5.70 -5.50
N SER A 144 -3.92 -4.46 -5.94
CA SER A 144 -2.64 -3.85 -6.37
C SER A 144 -1.72 -3.49 -5.18
N SER A 145 -1.66 -4.37 -4.19
CA SER A 145 -0.88 -4.23 -2.95
C SER A 145 0.59 -3.82 -3.18
N GLY A 146 1.06 -2.74 -2.52
CA GLY A 146 2.48 -2.31 -2.57
C GLY A 146 2.76 -0.87 -3.07
N CYS A 147 1.83 0.08 -2.92
CA CYS A 147 2.07 1.49 -3.28
C CYS A 147 2.44 2.33 -2.05
N HIS A 148 3.64 2.91 -2.09
CA HIS A 148 4.34 3.57 -1.00
C HIS A 148 4.68 5.04 -1.35
N SER A 149 4.35 6.03 -0.50
CA SER A 149 5.25 7.11 0.00
C SER A 149 4.48 8.23 0.76
N SER A 150 5.21 8.99 1.57
CA SER A 150 4.85 9.44 2.92
C SER A 150 4.72 10.95 3.19
N ASP A 151 4.65 11.86 2.21
CA ASP A 151 4.49 13.32 2.51
C ASP A 151 3.67 14.11 1.49
N LYS A 152 3.17 13.41 0.47
CA LYS A 152 2.09 13.83 -0.41
C LYS A 152 1.31 12.56 -0.66
N LYS A 153 -0.01 12.55 -0.48
CA LYS A 153 -0.78 11.36 -0.84
C LYS A 153 -0.45 11.05 -2.30
N GLU A 154 0.21 9.92 -2.54
CA GLU A 154 0.62 9.50 -3.87
C GLU A 154 -0.59 9.63 -4.81
N PRO A 155 -0.44 10.14 -6.04
CA PRO A 155 -1.60 10.25 -6.90
C PRO A 155 -2.24 8.87 -7.11
N ALA A 156 -3.57 8.82 -7.12
CA ALA A 156 -4.27 7.67 -7.67
C ALA A 156 -3.88 7.56 -9.15
N LYS A 157 -3.35 6.42 -9.55
CA LYS A 157 -2.79 6.22 -10.90
C LYS A 157 -3.72 5.34 -11.71
N ILE A 158 -3.93 5.70 -12.97
CA ILE A 158 -4.65 4.88 -13.95
C ILE A 158 -3.67 4.53 -15.05
N ALA A 159 -3.42 3.24 -15.22
CA ALA A 159 -2.69 2.68 -16.35
C ALA A 159 -3.68 2.20 -17.41
N LEU A 160 -3.54 2.77 -18.60
CA LEU A 160 -4.38 2.47 -19.75
C LEU A 160 -3.54 1.82 -20.83
N LYS A 161 -3.84 0.56 -21.13
CA LYS A 161 -3.16 -0.17 -22.21
C LYS A 161 -3.74 0.26 -23.55
N ILE A 162 -2.87 0.56 -24.51
CA ILE A 162 -3.26 0.91 -25.87
C ILE A 162 -3.14 -0.32 -26.76
N ASN A 163 -4.24 -0.79 -27.34
CA ASN A 163 -4.26 -2.00 -28.16
C ASN A 163 -4.45 -1.73 -29.67
N CYS A 164 -4.17 -0.50 -30.11
CA CYS A 164 -4.25 -0.04 -31.49
C CYS A 164 -3.06 0.87 -31.83
N ASP A 165 -2.71 0.97 -33.11
CA ASP A 165 -1.46 1.59 -33.57
C ASP A 165 -1.58 3.06 -34.01
N ASP A 166 -2.80 3.62 -33.99
CA ASP A 166 -3.11 4.90 -34.62
C ASP A 166 -3.47 6.02 -33.62
N ILE A 167 -3.09 5.86 -32.35
CA ILE A 167 -3.32 6.88 -31.33
C ILE A 167 -2.10 7.78 -31.20
N LYS A 168 -2.30 9.09 -31.29
CA LYS A 168 -1.29 10.12 -31.02
C LYS A 168 -1.39 10.67 -29.60
N CYS A 169 -2.59 10.75 -29.05
CA CYS A 169 -2.85 11.31 -27.72
C CYS A 169 -4.07 10.65 -27.09
N VAL A 170 -4.11 10.55 -25.75
CA VAL A 170 -5.26 10.08 -24.98
C VAL A 170 -5.66 11.13 -23.96
N ASN A 171 -6.82 11.74 -24.15
CA ASN A 171 -7.43 12.63 -23.18
C ASN A 171 -8.29 11.81 -22.22
N CYS A 172 -8.03 11.92 -20.91
CA CYS A 172 -8.85 11.30 -19.87
C CYS A 172 -9.64 12.36 -19.12
N TYR A 173 -10.90 12.03 -18.85
CA TYR A 173 -11.83 12.85 -18.10
C TYR A 173 -12.29 12.03 -16.90
N VAL A 174 -12.07 12.57 -15.72
CA VAL A 174 -12.44 11.91 -14.46
C VAL A 174 -13.55 12.71 -13.81
N MET A 175 -14.63 12.02 -13.47
CA MET A 175 -15.64 12.51 -12.54
C MET A 175 -15.43 11.82 -11.21
N VAL A 176 -15.57 12.57 -10.12
CA VAL A 176 -15.52 12.03 -8.75
C VAL A 176 -16.83 12.36 -8.07
N ASN A 177 -17.52 11.35 -7.54
CA ASN A 177 -18.84 11.51 -6.93
C ASN A 177 -19.82 12.30 -7.83
N HIS A 178 -19.83 11.98 -9.13
CA HIS A 178 -20.62 12.65 -10.19
C HIS A 178 -20.32 14.14 -10.43
N LYS A 179 -19.21 14.66 -9.90
CA LYS A 179 -18.71 16.02 -10.17
C LYS A 179 -17.45 15.94 -11.01
N VAL A 180 -17.34 16.80 -12.03
CA VAL A 180 -16.14 16.86 -12.87
C VAL A 180 -14.92 17.15 -11.99
N ALA A 181 -14.02 16.18 -11.92
CA ALA A 181 -12.83 16.23 -11.09
C ALA A 181 -11.64 16.72 -11.90
N LEU A 182 -11.47 16.17 -13.10
CA LEU A 182 -10.29 16.37 -13.95
C LEU A 182 -10.64 16.60 -15.41
N GLY A 183 -9.89 17.51 -16.05
CA GLY A 183 -9.78 17.63 -17.50
C GLY A 183 -8.62 16.80 -18.07
N PRO A 184 -8.37 16.87 -19.39
CA PRO A 184 -7.48 15.96 -20.12
C PRO A 184 -6.09 15.91 -19.50
N THR A 185 -5.74 14.77 -18.91
CA THR A 185 -4.58 14.64 -18.01
C THR A 185 -3.35 14.00 -18.66
N ALA A 186 -3.49 13.32 -19.81
CA ALA A 186 -2.36 12.68 -20.50
C ALA A 186 -2.12 13.30 -21.89
N LYS A 187 -1.09 14.11 -22.02
CA LYS A 187 -0.53 14.47 -23.33
C LYS A 187 0.85 13.86 -23.44
N LEU A 188 1.05 12.92 -24.37
CA LEU A 188 2.39 12.53 -24.80
C LEU A 188 2.91 13.60 -25.76
N PRO A 189 3.90 14.44 -25.38
CA PRO A 189 4.25 15.64 -26.15
C PRO A 189 5.10 15.38 -27.40
N SER A 190 5.38 14.12 -27.76
CA SER A 190 6.47 13.81 -28.69
C SER A 190 6.10 13.84 -30.18
N GLY A 191 4.80 14.01 -30.51
CA GLY A 191 4.32 13.92 -31.89
C GLY A 191 4.42 12.52 -32.52
N LYS A 192 4.93 11.52 -31.79
CA LYS A 192 4.97 10.12 -32.19
C LYS A 192 3.67 9.42 -31.80
N LEU A 193 3.30 8.41 -32.60
CA LEU A 193 2.20 7.51 -32.28
C LEU A 193 2.56 6.66 -31.06
N ILE A 194 1.55 6.43 -30.22
CA ILE A 194 1.58 5.44 -29.14
C ILE A 194 1.51 4.07 -29.79
N ARG A 195 2.40 3.15 -29.40
CA ARG A 195 2.43 1.83 -30.03
C ARG A 195 1.40 0.92 -29.38
N LYS A 196 0.88 -0.02 -30.16
CA LYS A 196 0.13 -1.15 -29.60
C LYS A 196 0.97 -1.86 -28.53
N GLY A 197 0.36 -2.08 -27.37
CA GLY A 197 0.96 -2.66 -26.18
C GLY A 197 1.55 -1.64 -25.20
N ASP A 198 1.69 -0.37 -25.60
CA ASP A 198 2.17 0.67 -24.69
C ASP A 198 1.12 0.99 -23.62
N PHE A 199 1.60 1.44 -22.46
CA PHE A 199 0.77 1.94 -21.37
C PHE A 199 0.83 3.47 -21.31
N VAL A 200 -0.33 4.09 -21.15
CA VAL A 200 -0.49 5.51 -20.84
C VAL A 200 -0.89 5.63 -19.38
N TYR A 201 -0.13 6.40 -18.61
CA TYR A 201 -0.37 6.61 -17.19
C TYR A 201 -1.01 7.97 -16.94
N MET A 202 -2.01 8.00 -16.08
CA MET A 202 -2.70 9.20 -15.63
C MET A 202 -2.65 9.27 -14.12
N GLU A 203 -2.54 10.48 -13.59
CA GLU A 203 -2.43 10.74 -12.16
C GLU A 203 -3.59 11.62 -11.70
N ILE A 204 -4.27 11.17 -10.65
CA ILE A 204 -5.29 11.90 -9.90
C ILE A 204 -4.64 12.35 -8.59
N LYS A 205 -4.26 13.62 -8.53
CA LYS A 205 -3.58 14.25 -7.39
C LYS A 205 -4.59 14.87 -6.44
N GLU A 206 -4.23 14.92 -5.17
CA GLU A 206 -5.06 15.50 -4.11
C GLU A 206 -5.47 16.96 -4.38
N GLU A 207 -4.54 17.76 -4.88
CA GLU A 207 -4.79 19.16 -5.28
C GLU A 207 -5.92 19.30 -6.32
N GLN A 208 -6.18 18.26 -7.12
CA GLN A 208 -7.22 18.26 -8.14
C GLN A 208 -8.61 17.88 -7.60
N LEU A 209 -8.63 17.21 -6.44
CA LEU A 209 -9.85 16.74 -5.77
C LEU A 209 -10.24 17.59 -4.54
N SER A 210 -9.43 18.58 -4.17
CA SER A 210 -9.63 19.42 -2.98
C SER A 210 -11.09 19.89 -2.81
N GLY A 211 -11.74 19.45 -1.74
CA GLY A 211 -13.14 19.76 -1.40
C GLY A 211 -14.21 18.96 -2.15
N LYS A 212 -13.85 18.01 -3.02
CA LYS A 212 -14.78 17.13 -3.75
C LYS A 212 -14.94 15.75 -3.10
N ILE A 213 -14.01 15.39 -2.22
CA ILE A 213 -13.97 14.13 -1.48
C ILE A 213 -13.67 14.41 0.00
N PRO A 214 -14.15 13.57 0.93
CA PRO A 214 -13.69 13.59 2.31
C PRO A 214 -12.18 13.31 2.37
N GLU A 215 -11.49 13.92 3.32
CA GLU A 215 -10.07 13.62 3.56
C GLU A 215 -9.94 12.16 3.99
N ASP A 216 -8.99 11.45 3.37
CA ASP A 216 -8.61 10.08 3.73
C ASP A 216 -9.69 8.99 3.53
N GLU A 217 -10.77 9.29 2.84
CA GLU A 217 -11.78 8.29 2.45
C GLU A 217 -11.62 7.82 0.98
N PRO A 218 -12.03 6.58 0.66
CA PRO A 218 -12.20 6.16 -0.73
C PRO A 218 -13.18 7.07 -1.47
N PHE A 219 -12.94 7.26 -2.77
CA PHE A 219 -13.77 8.06 -3.64
C PHE A 219 -14.11 7.31 -4.92
N SER A 220 -15.36 7.40 -5.35
CA SER A 220 -15.81 6.76 -6.58
C SER A 220 -15.43 7.63 -7.78
N ILE A 221 -14.67 7.05 -8.71
CA ILE A 221 -14.34 7.66 -9.99
C ILE A 221 -15.25 7.13 -11.07
N GLU A 222 -15.59 7.97 -12.04
CA GLU A 222 -16.08 7.57 -13.35
C GLU A 222 -15.14 8.17 -14.39
N VAL A 223 -14.55 7.31 -15.22
CA VAL A 223 -13.56 7.72 -16.22
C VAL A 223 -14.06 7.49 -17.62
N THR A 224 -13.82 8.48 -18.47
CA THR A 224 -14.11 8.45 -19.90
C THR A 224 -12.90 8.97 -20.67
N PHE A 225 -12.78 8.55 -21.93
CA PHE A 225 -11.61 8.85 -22.74
C PHE A 225 -11.99 9.46 -24.09
N LYS A 226 -11.14 10.34 -24.59
CA LYS A 226 -11.06 10.71 -26.00
C LYS A 226 -9.66 10.44 -26.50
N VAL A 227 -9.52 10.12 -27.77
CA VAL A 227 -8.22 9.93 -28.41
C VAL A 227 -8.06 10.90 -29.55
N VAL A 228 -6.82 11.33 -29.79
CA VAL A 228 -6.45 12.00 -31.04
C VAL A 228 -5.75 10.96 -31.90
N ASP A 229 -6.29 10.71 -33.09
CA ASP A 229 -5.75 9.68 -33.97
C ASP A 229 -4.49 10.16 -34.75
N ALA A 230 -3.98 9.32 -35.63
CA ALA A 230 -2.82 9.60 -36.46
C ALA A 230 -3.01 10.78 -37.43
N ASN A 231 -4.26 11.06 -37.83
CA ASN A 231 -4.63 12.19 -38.69
C ASN A 231 -4.78 13.49 -37.90
N GLY A 232 -4.87 13.40 -36.57
CA GLY A 232 -5.11 14.54 -35.69
C GLY A 232 -6.58 14.75 -35.37
N ASP A 233 -7.46 13.81 -35.73
CA ASP A 233 -8.89 13.88 -35.44
C ASP A 233 -9.16 13.39 -34.02
N GLU A 234 -9.97 14.14 -33.28
CA GLU A 234 -10.40 13.76 -31.93
C GLU A 234 -11.63 12.83 -32.02
N GLN A 235 -11.55 11.69 -31.35
CA GLN A 235 -12.55 10.63 -31.38
C GLN A 235 -12.94 10.25 -29.95
N ASP A 236 -14.23 10.08 -29.71
CA ASP A 236 -14.73 9.55 -28.45
C ASP A 236 -14.39 8.06 -28.32
N VAL A 237 -13.98 7.64 -27.13
CA VAL A 237 -13.84 6.23 -26.78
C VAL A 237 -15.15 5.78 -26.15
N TYR A 238 -15.83 4.82 -26.77
CA TYR A 238 -17.09 4.32 -26.27
C TYR A 238 -16.91 3.49 -24.99
N GLY A 239 -17.74 3.78 -23.98
CA GLY A 239 -17.70 3.14 -22.66
C GLY A 239 -17.22 4.07 -21.56
N SER A 240 -17.54 3.71 -20.33
CA SER A 240 -16.99 4.33 -19.12
C SER A 240 -16.59 3.25 -18.14
N PHE A 241 -15.75 3.61 -17.19
CA PHE A 241 -15.36 2.74 -16.09
C PHE A 241 -15.60 3.44 -14.78
N THR A 242 -16.27 2.74 -13.86
CA THR A 242 -16.53 3.22 -12.51
C THR A 242 -15.81 2.34 -11.52
N HIS A 243 -15.10 2.97 -10.57
CA HIS A 243 -14.35 2.26 -9.55
C HIS A 243 -14.13 3.12 -8.33
N ASP A 244 -14.06 2.50 -7.16
CA ASP A 244 -13.69 3.21 -5.95
C ASP A 244 -12.16 3.23 -5.83
N MET A 245 -11.59 4.40 -5.67
CA MET A 245 -10.14 4.62 -5.56
C MET A 245 -9.82 5.35 -4.25
N MET A 246 -8.55 5.30 -3.87
CA MET A 246 -7.97 6.14 -2.82
C MET A 246 -6.65 6.71 -3.33
N PHE A 247 -6.15 7.81 -2.78
CA PHE A 247 -4.78 8.20 -3.11
C PHE A 247 -3.79 7.08 -2.80
N GLY A 248 -2.78 6.94 -3.65
CA GLY A 248 -1.84 5.82 -3.68
C GLY A 248 -2.34 4.58 -4.42
N SER A 249 -3.62 4.48 -4.78
CA SER A 249 -4.14 3.34 -5.54
C SER A 249 -3.68 3.34 -7.01
N TYR A 250 -3.71 2.16 -7.64
CA TYR A 250 -3.23 1.95 -9.00
C TYR A 250 -4.17 1.06 -9.81
N LEU A 251 -4.91 1.65 -10.75
CA LEU A 251 -5.84 0.94 -11.62
C LEU A 251 -5.14 0.50 -12.92
N TYR A 252 -5.16 -0.78 -13.28
CA TYR A 252 -4.42 -1.31 -14.46
C TYR A 252 -5.23 -2.13 -15.48
N TYR A 253 -6.55 -2.26 -15.31
CA TYR A 253 -7.39 -3.17 -16.11
C TYR A 253 -8.07 -2.52 -17.33
N LEU A 254 -7.67 -1.31 -17.70
CA LEU A 254 -8.30 -0.56 -18.77
C LEU A 254 -7.54 -0.69 -20.08
N GLU A 255 -8.24 -1.01 -21.16
CA GLU A 255 -7.67 -1.14 -22.50
C GLU A 255 -8.47 -0.36 -23.54
N ILE A 256 -7.82 0.54 -24.29
CA ILE A 256 -8.42 1.13 -25.49
C ILE A 256 -8.18 0.21 -26.68
N ASN A 257 -9.28 -0.18 -27.32
CA ASN A 257 -9.29 -0.95 -28.54
C ASN A 257 -9.89 -0.13 -29.69
N LYS A 258 -9.64 -0.57 -30.92
CA LYS A 258 -10.25 -0.01 -32.13
C LYS A 258 -10.66 -1.14 -33.08
N GLU A 259 -11.94 -1.18 -33.45
CA GLU A 259 -12.44 -1.99 -34.57
C GLU A 259 -12.87 -1.05 -35.72
N VAL A 260 -14.00 -0.37 -35.53
CA VAL A 260 -14.48 0.72 -36.38
C VAL A 260 -14.39 2.05 -35.62
N THR A 261 -14.85 2.04 -34.37
CA THR A 261 -14.73 3.12 -33.39
C THR A 261 -13.80 2.70 -32.26
N TYR A 262 -13.30 3.67 -31.49
CA TYR A 262 -12.56 3.38 -30.27
C TYR A 262 -13.54 2.96 -29.17
N TYR A 263 -13.16 1.98 -28.36
CA TYR A 263 -13.95 1.55 -27.20
C TYR A 263 -13.06 1.10 -26.06
N LEU A 264 -13.59 1.22 -24.85
CA LEU A 264 -12.95 0.77 -23.62
C LEU A 264 -13.32 -0.69 -23.39
N ASN A 265 -12.31 -1.54 -23.19
CA ASN A 265 -12.49 -2.89 -22.70
C ASN A 265 -12.03 -2.96 -21.23
N ASN A 266 -12.87 -3.55 -20.39
CA ASN A 266 -12.56 -3.79 -19.00
C ASN A 266 -12.15 -5.25 -18.87
N CYS A 267 -10.86 -5.51 -18.71
CA CYS A 267 -10.36 -6.86 -18.49
C CYS A 267 -10.61 -7.23 -17.02
N ILE A 268 -11.76 -7.85 -16.75
CA ILE A 268 -12.08 -8.47 -15.45
C ILE A 268 -11.31 -9.79 -15.32
#